data_AF-A0A2H1L8X4-F1
#
_entry.id   AF-A0A2H1L8X4-F1
#
_cell.length_a   1.000
_cell.length_b   1.000
_cell.length_c   1.000
_cell.angle_alpha   90.00
_cell.angle_beta   90.00
_cell.angle_gamma   90.00
#
_symmetry.space_group_name_H-M   'P 1'
#
loop_
_entity.id
_entity.type
_entity.pdbx_description
1 polymer ?
#
loop_
_entity_poly.entity_id
_entity_poly.type
_entity_poly.pdbx_seq_one_letter_code
_entity_poly.pdbx_strand_id
1 'polypeptide(L)'
;MPTTADGGVDPRKVFVIHGRNEPARRGLFAFLRSVNLAPIEWSEAITMTGSGSPYIGEVLNVAFSAAQAVVVLQTPDDVAHLHESLTYPGDPETTPQMQPRPNVLFEAGMALARDENRTIIVELGQLKTFSDIHGRHVVRLDDSVRKRQELVNRLKTAGCAVETDGSDWHEAGDLTPPAGPGNGLPLGRKLPSSQTSGQPRLGVTLSAGNKNMQRMTITNHGPGDVYGLDFQMEHREDTREWREEGFPVPRLPEGKSVTAARHLTLSSTTPPYFNVLLTGTTADGVEIRAEEFVSGR
;
A
#
# COMPACT_ATOMS: atom_id res chain seq x y z
N MET A 1 -36.60 -11.72 -44.75
CA MET A 1 -36.14 -10.41 -44.23
C MET A 1 -35.16 -10.71 -43.11
N PRO A 2 -33.87 -10.41 -43.25
CA PRO A 2 -32.94 -10.57 -42.13
C PRO A 2 -33.24 -9.47 -41.12
N THR A 3 -33.61 -9.88 -39.90
CA THR A 3 -33.79 -9.00 -38.75
C THR A 3 -32.45 -8.34 -38.46
N THR A 4 -32.42 -7.01 -38.48
CA THR A 4 -31.30 -6.19 -38.02
C THR A 4 -30.95 -6.61 -36.60
N ALA A 5 -29.77 -7.19 -36.40
CA ALA A 5 -29.22 -7.44 -35.07
C ALA A 5 -29.01 -6.08 -34.40
N ASP A 6 -29.71 -5.84 -33.29
CA ASP A 6 -29.43 -4.71 -32.41
C ASP A 6 -27.94 -4.75 -32.04
N GLY A 7 -27.23 -3.65 -32.31
CA GLY A 7 -25.80 -3.46 -32.01
C GLY A 7 -25.52 -3.31 -30.52
N GLY A 8 -26.05 -4.21 -29.69
CA GLY A 8 -25.81 -4.29 -28.27
C GLY A 8 -24.51 -5.05 -27.94
N VAL A 9 -24.00 -4.82 -26.74
CA VAL A 9 -22.87 -5.57 -26.18
C VAL A 9 -23.27 -7.04 -26.00
N ASP A 10 -22.37 -8.00 -26.29
CA ASP A 10 -22.63 -9.43 -26.02
C ASP A 10 -22.90 -9.61 -24.52
N PRO A 11 -24.11 -10.05 -24.11
CA PRO A 11 -24.49 -10.13 -22.70
C PRO A 11 -23.67 -11.17 -21.91
N ARG A 12 -22.87 -11.99 -22.58
CA ARG A 12 -21.96 -12.94 -21.92
C ARG A 12 -20.60 -12.32 -21.59
N LYS A 13 -20.20 -11.23 -22.25
CA LYS A 13 -18.86 -10.65 -22.06
C LYS A 13 -18.77 -9.97 -20.69
N VAL A 14 -17.78 -10.36 -19.90
CA VAL A 14 -17.51 -9.76 -18.58
C VAL A 14 -16.06 -9.35 -18.52
N PHE A 15 -15.76 -8.14 -18.03
CA PHE A 15 -14.37 -7.76 -17.77
C PHE A 15 -14.06 -7.95 -16.29
N VAL A 16 -12.90 -8.51 -15.98
CA VAL A 16 -12.50 -8.77 -14.59
C VAL A 16 -11.27 -7.92 -14.27
N ILE A 17 -11.43 -6.99 -13.32
CA ILE A 17 -10.32 -6.29 -12.69
C ILE A 17 -9.80 -7.17 -11.55
N HIS A 18 -8.51 -7.48 -11.53
CA HIS A 18 -7.92 -8.35 -10.51
C HIS A 18 -6.46 -8.00 -10.22
N GLY A 19 -5.97 -8.44 -9.06
CA GLY A 19 -4.59 -8.29 -8.64
C GLY A 19 -3.66 -9.40 -9.16
N ARG A 20 -2.62 -9.71 -8.39
CA ARG A 20 -1.60 -10.74 -8.68
C ARG A 20 -1.95 -12.13 -8.15
N ASN A 21 -3.07 -12.28 -7.42
CA ASN A 21 -3.54 -13.59 -6.97
C ASN A 21 -4.09 -14.44 -8.14
N GLU A 22 -3.18 -15.11 -8.85
CA GLU A 22 -3.49 -15.99 -9.99
C GLU A 22 -4.43 -17.16 -9.64
N PRO A 23 -4.29 -17.86 -8.50
CA PRO A 23 -5.28 -18.87 -8.09
C PRO A 23 -6.71 -18.31 -8.03
N ALA A 24 -6.91 -17.18 -7.35
CA ALA A 24 -8.22 -16.53 -7.24
C ALA A 24 -8.77 -16.10 -8.60
N ARG A 25 -7.92 -15.49 -9.45
CA ARG A 25 -8.29 -15.12 -10.82
C ARG A 25 -8.76 -16.33 -11.61
N ARG A 26 -7.98 -17.42 -11.64
CA ARG A 26 -8.34 -18.64 -12.38
C ARG A 26 -9.63 -19.26 -11.86
N GLY A 27 -9.82 -19.29 -10.54
CA GLY A 27 -11.06 -19.76 -9.91
C GLY A 27 -12.28 -18.97 -10.38
N LEU A 28 -12.21 -17.64 -10.32
CA LEU A 28 -13.30 -16.78 -10.79
C LEU A 28 -13.56 -16.93 -12.29
N PHE A 29 -12.53 -17.03 -13.13
CA PHE A 29 -12.70 -17.24 -14.57
C PHE A 29 -13.35 -18.59 -14.88
N ALA A 30 -12.97 -19.65 -14.17
CA ALA A 30 -13.59 -20.96 -14.32
C ALA A 30 -15.07 -20.93 -13.90
N PHE A 31 -15.38 -20.29 -12.78
CA PHE A 31 -16.75 -20.06 -12.32
C PHE A 31 -17.58 -19.28 -13.38
N LEU A 32 -17.09 -18.13 -13.85
CA LEU A 32 -17.80 -17.31 -14.84
C LEU A 32 -18.10 -18.10 -16.12
N ARG A 33 -17.12 -18.88 -16.61
CA ARG A 33 -17.31 -19.76 -17.78
C ARG A 33 -18.34 -20.85 -17.54
N SER A 34 -18.39 -21.41 -16.33
CA SER A 34 -19.36 -22.47 -15.99
C SER A 34 -20.81 -22.01 -15.98
N VAL A 35 -21.05 -20.70 -15.87
CA VAL A 35 -22.39 -20.08 -15.94
C VAL A 35 -22.65 -19.38 -17.27
N ASN A 36 -21.99 -19.84 -18.34
CA ASN A 36 -22.07 -19.35 -19.73
C ASN A 36 -21.59 -17.90 -19.95
N LEU A 37 -20.68 -17.39 -19.13
CA LEU A 37 -20.06 -16.09 -19.35
C LEU A 37 -18.68 -16.21 -20.01
N ALA A 38 -18.31 -15.17 -20.74
CA ALA A 38 -17.06 -15.06 -21.48
C ALA A 38 -16.21 -13.94 -20.86
N PRO A 39 -15.40 -14.25 -19.81
CA PRO A 39 -14.52 -13.26 -19.21
C PRO A 39 -13.46 -12.81 -20.24
N ILE A 40 -13.37 -11.50 -20.47
CA ILE A 40 -12.39 -10.87 -21.36
C ILE A 40 -11.03 -10.97 -20.69
N GLU A 41 -10.09 -11.64 -21.34
CA GLU A 41 -8.71 -11.71 -20.88
C GLU A 41 -7.96 -10.43 -21.20
N TRP A 42 -6.93 -10.11 -20.41
CA TRP A 42 -6.15 -8.88 -20.61
C TRP A 42 -5.51 -8.79 -22.01
N SER A 43 -5.01 -9.92 -22.53
CA SER A 43 -4.46 -10.02 -23.89
C SER A 43 -5.52 -9.79 -24.97
N GLU A 44 -6.76 -10.22 -24.72
CA GLU A 44 -7.90 -9.94 -25.60
C GLU A 44 -8.21 -8.44 -25.59
N ALA A 45 -8.27 -7.82 -24.40
CA ALA A 45 -8.50 -6.38 -24.26
C ALA A 45 -7.41 -5.54 -24.95
N ILE A 46 -6.12 -5.93 -24.85
CA ILE A 46 -5.04 -5.31 -25.62
C ILE A 46 -5.32 -5.43 -27.12
N THR A 47 -5.64 -6.63 -27.60
CA THR A 47 -5.91 -6.88 -29.02
C THR A 47 -7.07 -6.02 -29.54
N MET A 48 -8.10 -5.81 -28.73
CA MET A 48 -9.25 -4.96 -29.06
C MET A 48 -8.89 -3.48 -29.27
N THR A 49 -7.75 -3.02 -28.76
CA THR A 49 -7.28 -1.63 -29.03
C THR A 49 -6.78 -1.45 -30.46
N GLY A 50 -6.43 -2.53 -31.16
CA GLY A 50 -5.76 -2.48 -32.46
C GLY A 50 -4.32 -1.96 -32.41
N SER A 51 -3.76 -1.72 -31.22
CA SER A 51 -2.39 -1.25 -31.00
C SER A 51 -1.51 -2.37 -30.44
N GLY A 52 -0.25 -2.45 -30.89
CA GLY A 52 0.73 -3.38 -30.34
C GLY A 52 1.27 -2.97 -28.96
N SER A 53 1.10 -1.70 -28.57
CA SER A 53 1.54 -1.18 -27.27
C SER A 53 0.61 -0.04 -26.81
N PRO A 54 -0.67 -0.34 -26.51
CA PRO A 54 -1.65 0.67 -26.09
C PRO A 54 -1.31 1.23 -24.71
N TYR A 55 -1.82 2.43 -24.44
CA TYR A 55 -1.85 2.97 -23.09
C TYR A 55 -2.87 2.19 -22.23
N ILE A 56 -2.57 2.01 -20.94
CA ILE A 56 -3.44 1.23 -20.01
C ILE A 56 -4.89 1.72 -20.02
N GLY A 57 -5.10 3.04 -20.07
CA GLY A 57 -6.44 3.63 -20.12
C GLY A 57 -7.20 3.31 -21.40
N GLU A 58 -6.51 3.12 -22.53
CA GLU A 58 -7.15 2.70 -23.78
C GLU A 58 -7.65 1.26 -23.68
N VAL A 59 -6.84 0.37 -23.11
CA VAL A 59 -7.22 -1.03 -22.85
C VAL A 59 -8.46 -1.09 -21.95
N LEU A 60 -8.47 -0.32 -20.86
CA LEU A 60 -9.62 -0.24 -19.95
C LEU A 60 -10.86 0.31 -20.65
N ASN A 61 -10.71 1.37 -21.47
CA ASN A 61 -11.83 1.95 -22.19
C ASN A 61 -12.48 0.97 -23.18
N VAL A 62 -11.69 0.23 -23.96
CA VAL A 62 -12.24 -0.77 -24.88
C VAL A 62 -12.87 -1.95 -24.13
N ALA A 63 -12.25 -2.39 -23.03
CA ALA A 63 -12.76 -3.48 -22.22
C ALA A 63 -14.11 -3.12 -21.56
N PHE A 64 -14.23 -1.93 -20.95
CA PHE A 64 -15.48 -1.46 -20.35
C PHE A 64 -16.59 -1.25 -21.38
N SER A 65 -16.24 -0.85 -22.60
CA SER A 65 -17.21 -0.67 -23.69
C SER A 65 -17.74 -2.00 -24.23
N ALA A 66 -16.91 -3.05 -24.23
CA ALA A 66 -17.27 -4.35 -24.80
C ALA A 66 -17.79 -5.37 -23.78
N ALA A 67 -17.60 -5.13 -22.48
CA ALA A 67 -18.15 -5.98 -21.43
C ALA A 67 -19.58 -5.60 -21.12
N GLN A 68 -20.46 -6.57 -20.86
CA GLN A 68 -21.80 -6.35 -20.30
C GLN A 68 -21.71 -5.91 -18.83
N ALA A 69 -20.83 -6.55 -18.05
CA ALA A 69 -20.57 -6.22 -16.65
C ALA A 69 -19.06 -6.20 -16.36
N VAL A 70 -18.68 -5.45 -15.33
CA VAL A 70 -17.32 -5.41 -14.78
C VAL A 70 -17.34 -6.06 -13.41
N VAL A 71 -16.48 -7.05 -13.19
CA VAL A 71 -16.29 -7.68 -11.88
C VAL A 71 -14.95 -7.22 -11.31
N VAL A 72 -14.99 -6.61 -10.14
CA VAL A 72 -13.78 -6.20 -9.40
C VAL A 72 -13.47 -7.29 -8.38
N LEU A 73 -12.45 -8.11 -8.65
CA LEU A 73 -11.97 -9.15 -7.74
C LEU A 73 -10.94 -8.56 -6.77
N GLN A 74 -11.40 -8.28 -5.56
CA GLN A 74 -10.58 -7.81 -4.45
C GLN A 74 -10.04 -9.00 -3.65
N THR A 75 -8.72 -9.10 -3.60
CA THR A 75 -7.97 -10.15 -2.90
C THR A 75 -6.92 -9.50 -1.98
N PRO A 76 -6.51 -10.19 -0.89
CA PRO A 76 -5.54 -9.69 0.07
C PRO A 76 -4.11 -9.76 -0.50
N ASP A 77 -3.82 -8.90 -1.47
CA ASP A 77 -2.57 -8.94 -2.23
C ASP A 77 -1.44 -8.14 -1.58
N ASP A 78 -1.76 -6.95 -1.05
CA ASP A 78 -0.79 -6.05 -0.42
C ASP A 78 -1.07 -5.95 1.08
N VAL A 79 0.00 -5.77 1.87
CA VAL A 79 -0.08 -5.44 3.29
C VAL A 79 0.02 -3.93 3.46
N ALA A 80 -0.90 -3.33 4.22
CA ALA A 80 -0.88 -1.91 4.56
C ALA A 80 -1.13 -1.66 6.04
N HIS A 81 -0.61 -0.54 6.51
CA HIS A 81 -0.89 0.04 7.82
C HIS A 81 -0.85 1.56 7.66
N LEU A 82 -1.58 2.27 8.51
CA LEU A 82 -1.52 3.73 8.51
C LEU A 82 -0.13 4.18 8.97
N HIS A 83 0.34 5.27 8.39
CA HIS A 83 1.60 5.88 8.80
C HIS A 83 1.54 6.24 10.29
N GLU A 84 2.55 5.86 11.07
CA GLU A 84 2.48 5.89 12.54
C GLU A 84 2.24 7.29 13.11
N SER A 85 2.80 8.33 12.49
CA SER A 85 2.56 9.72 12.92
C SER A 85 1.11 10.20 12.74
N LEU A 86 0.27 9.41 12.05
CA LEU A 86 -1.15 9.67 11.84
C LEU A 86 -2.04 8.77 12.73
N THR A 87 -1.43 7.94 13.57
CA THR A 87 -2.15 6.99 14.44
C THR A 87 -2.31 7.55 15.85
N TYR A 88 -3.23 6.96 16.62
CA TYR A 88 -3.40 7.22 18.05
C TYR A 88 -3.19 5.93 18.85
N PRO A 89 -2.90 6.02 20.17
CA PRO A 89 -2.80 4.84 21.02
C PRO A 89 -4.06 3.97 20.94
N GLY A 90 -3.90 2.71 20.53
CA GLY A 90 -5.01 1.76 20.35
C GLY A 90 -5.69 1.79 18.97
N ASP A 91 -5.18 2.58 18.03
CA ASP A 91 -5.70 2.63 16.66
C ASP A 91 -5.50 1.26 15.95
N PRO A 92 -6.58 0.59 15.49
CA PRO A 92 -6.47 -0.68 14.77
C PRO A 92 -5.69 -0.56 13.45
N GLU A 93 -5.58 0.66 12.89
CA GLU A 93 -4.81 0.95 11.68
C GLU A 93 -3.29 0.81 11.84
N THR A 94 -2.80 0.67 13.09
CA THR A 94 -1.39 0.34 13.39
C THR A 94 -1.04 -1.13 13.13
N THR A 95 -2.06 -2.00 13.06
CA THR A 95 -1.85 -3.42 12.77
C THR A 95 -1.75 -3.61 11.26
N PRO A 96 -0.85 -4.47 10.76
CA PRO A 96 -0.83 -4.83 9.34
C PRO A 96 -2.18 -5.41 8.91
N GLN A 97 -2.80 -4.79 7.91
CA GLN A 97 -4.05 -5.23 7.31
C GLN A 97 -3.83 -5.57 5.84
N MET A 98 -4.61 -6.52 5.33
CA MET A 98 -4.54 -6.90 3.92
C MET A 98 -5.43 -6.01 3.07
N GLN A 99 -5.00 -5.65 1.88
CA GLN A 99 -5.79 -4.88 0.94
C GLN A 99 -5.58 -5.35 -0.50
N PRO A 100 -6.50 -5.00 -1.42
CA PRO A 100 -6.24 -5.15 -2.84
C PRO A 100 -5.05 -4.29 -3.28
N ARG A 101 -4.44 -4.68 -4.39
CA ARG A 101 -3.44 -3.87 -5.09
C ARG A 101 -4.02 -2.46 -5.36
N PRO A 102 -3.24 -1.37 -5.18
CA PRO A 102 -3.68 -0.02 -5.51
C PRO A 102 -4.21 0.13 -6.95
N ASN A 103 -3.63 -0.58 -7.92
CA ASN A 103 -4.11 -0.59 -9.30
C ASN A 103 -5.56 -1.09 -9.39
N VAL A 104 -5.89 -2.17 -8.67
CA VAL A 104 -7.26 -2.73 -8.61
C VAL A 104 -8.23 -1.72 -8.02
N LEU A 105 -7.82 -0.99 -6.98
CA LEU A 105 -8.65 0.06 -6.38
C LEU A 105 -8.88 1.23 -7.35
N PHE A 106 -7.84 1.65 -8.07
CA PHE A 106 -7.92 2.74 -9.04
C PHE A 106 -8.82 2.36 -10.23
N GLU A 107 -8.63 1.18 -10.81
CA GLU A 107 -9.43 0.65 -11.92
C GLU A 107 -10.89 0.41 -11.50
N ALA A 108 -11.12 -0.06 -10.27
CA ALA A 108 -12.46 -0.16 -9.70
C ALA A 108 -13.14 1.21 -9.60
N GLY A 109 -12.40 2.24 -9.18
CA GLY A 109 -12.87 3.63 -9.19
C GLY A 109 -13.28 4.09 -10.59
N MET A 110 -12.49 3.78 -11.61
CA MET A 110 -12.81 4.09 -13.01
C MET A 110 -14.07 3.34 -13.50
N ALA A 111 -14.19 2.05 -13.19
CA ALA A 111 -15.36 1.25 -13.55
C ALA A 111 -16.63 1.78 -12.89
N LEU A 112 -16.56 2.10 -11.59
CA LEU A 112 -17.68 2.69 -10.84
C LEU A 112 -18.07 4.07 -11.37
N ALA A 113 -17.08 4.92 -11.70
CA ALA A 113 -17.35 6.24 -12.25
C ALA A 113 -18.01 6.18 -13.64
N ARG A 114 -17.68 5.16 -14.44
CA ARG A 114 -18.19 4.98 -15.78
C ARG A 114 -19.56 4.29 -15.82
N ASP A 115 -19.70 3.21 -15.05
CA ASP A 115 -20.71 2.17 -15.26
C ASP A 115 -21.13 1.52 -13.92
N GLU A 116 -21.60 2.32 -12.97
CA GLU A 116 -21.87 1.85 -11.61
C GLU A 116 -22.90 0.71 -11.50
N ASN A 117 -23.94 0.72 -12.34
CA ASN A 117 -25.03 -0.26 -12.27
C ASN A 117 -24.63 -1.68 -12.69
N ARG A 118 -23.54 -1.79 -13.45
CA ARG A 118 -23.02 -3.06 -13.98
C ARG A 118 -21.60 -3.37 -13.49
N THR A 119 -21.15 -2.66 -12.45
CA THR A 119 -19.89 -2.94 -11.75
C THR A 119 -20.18 -3.69 -10.46
N ILE A 120 -19.64 -4.90 -10.33
CA ILE A 120 -19.88 -5.83 -9.23
C ILE A 120 -18.57 -5.96 -8.44
N ILE A 121 -18.61 -5.62 -7.15
CA ILE A 121 -17.45 -5.77 -6.27
C ILE A 121 -17.51 -7.13 -5.58
N VAL A 122 -16.42 -7.89 -5.72
CA VAL A 122 -16.26 -9.24 -5.17
C VAL A 122 -15.05 -9.24 -4.23
N GLU A 123 -15.25 -9.67 -2.99
CA GLU A 123 -14.18 -9.88 -2.03
C GLU A 123 -13.91 -11.37 -1.89
N LEU A 124 -12.64 -11.77 -1.99
CA LEU A 124 -12.17 -13.13 -1.72
C LEU A 124 -11.02 -13.07 -0.71
N GLY A 125 -11.35 -13.33 0.56
CA GLY A 125 -10.42 -13.18 1.69
C GLY A 125 -10.82 -12.06 2.63
N GLN A 126 -10.03 -11.90 3.70
CA GLN A 126 -10.21 -10.83 4.67
C GLN A 126 -9.46 -9.58 4.20
N LEU A 127 -10.19 -8.48 4.02
CA LEU A 127 -9.66 -7.21 3.55
C LEU A 127 -9.88 -6.12 4.59
N LYS A 128 -8.95 -5.17 4.61
CA LYS A 128 -9.10 -3.87 5.22
C LYS A 128 -10.37 -3.22 4.67
N THR A 129 -11.25 -2.82 5.58
CA THR A 129 -12.43 -2.07 5.20
C THR A 129 -12.05 -0.60 5.03
N PHE A 130 -12.41 0.01 3.91
CA PHE A 130 -12.26 1.46 3.72
C PHE A 130 -13.63 2.11 3.51
N SER A 131 -13.76 3.35 3.99
CA SER A 131 -15.04 4.08 4.12
C SER A 131 -15.75 4.30 2.79
N ASP A 132 -15.02 4.39 1.67
CA ASP A 132 -15.61 4.73 0.37
C ASP A 132 -16.44 3.58 -0.26
N ILE A 133 -16.24 2.34 0.19
CA ILE A 133 -17.08 1.19 -0.20
C ILE A 133 -18.29 1.00 0.74
N HIS A 134 -18.34 1.63 1.92
CA HIS A 134 -19.38 1.35 2.93
C HIS A 134 -20.83 1.60 2.47
N GLY A 135 -21.04 2.38 1.41
CA GLY A 135 -22.36 2.58 0.80
C GLY A 135 -22.75 1.54 -0.26
N ARG A 136 -21.84 0.65 -0.67
CA ARG A 136 -22.07 -0.32 -1.77
C ARG A 136 -22.08 -1.75 -1.24
N HIS A 137 -23.00 -2.55 -1.77
CA HIS A 137 -23.04 -3.98 -1.46
C HIS A 137 -21.94 -4.73 -2.21
N VAL A 138 -21.17 -5.54 -1.46
CA VAL A 138 -20.12 -6.42 -1.97
C VAL A 138 -20.56 -7.88 -1.89
N VAL A 139 -20.09 -8.71 -2.82
CA VAL A 139 -20.24 -10.17 -2.72
C VAL A 139 -18.98 -10.74 -2.08
N ARG A 140 -19.12 -11.26 -0.86
CA ARG A 140 -18.02 -11.93 -0.14
C ARG A 140 -18.06 -13.42 -0.42
N LEU A 141 -17.13 -13.89 -1.24
CA LEU A 141 -17.02 -15.31 -1.59
C LEU A 141 -16.32 -16.09 -0.47
N ASP A 142 -16.83 -17.28 -0.20
CA ASP A 142 -16.35 -18.22 0.83
C ASP A 142 -16.35 -19.66 0.29
N ASP A 143 -16.28 -19.82 -1.04
CA ASP A 143 -16.46 -21.05 -1.81
C ASP A 143 -17.84 -21.72 -1.73
N SER A 144 -18.74 -21.26 -0.85
CA SER A 144 -20.06 -21.88 -0.71
C SER A 144 -20.98 -21.61 -1.90
N VAL A 145 -21.83 -22.60 -2.21
CA VAL A 145 -22.90 -22.48 -3.23
C VAL A 145 -23.79 -21.26 -2.97
N ARG A 146 -24.06 -20.95 -1.70
CA ARG A 146 -24.84 -19.77 -1.31
C ARG A 146 -24.21 -18.46 -1.79
N LYS A 147 -22.90 -18.31 -1.64
CA LYS A 147 -22.18 -17.10 -2.08
C LYS A 147 -21.97 -17.06 -3.59
N ARG A 148 -21.78 -18.22 -4.23
CA ARG A 148 -21.81 -18.36 -5.69
C ARG A 148 -23.15 -17.92 -6.27
N GLN A 149 -24.27 -18.34 -5.66
CA GLN A 149 -25.62 -17.90 -6.05
C GLN A 149 -25.82 -16.40 -5.88
N GLU A 150 -25.23 -15.79 -4.84
CA GLU A 150 -25.27 -14.34 -4.67
C GLU A 150 -24.58 -13.62 -5.85
N LEU A 151 -23.40 -14.10 -6.28
CA LEU A 151 -22.70 -13.56 -7.45
C LEU A 151 -23.50 -13.75 -8.75
N VAL A 152 -24.08 -14.94 -8.97
CA VAL A 152 -24.98 -15.21 -10.10
C VAL A 152 -26.11 -14.18 -10.15
N ASN A 153 -26.76 -13.90 -9.02
CA ASN A 153 -27.87 -12.97 -8.97
C ASN A 153 -27.42 -11.55 -9.31
N ARG A 154 -26.24 -11.11 -8.85
CA ARG A 154 -25.67 -9.81 -9.22
C ARG A 154 -25.36 -9.73 -10.72
N LEU A 155 -24.79 -10.78 -11.31
CA LEU A 155 -24.50 -10.86 -12.74
C LEU A 155 -25.80 -10.79 -13.57
N LYS A 156 -26.84 -11.52 -13.18
CA LYS A 156 -28.18 -11.43 -13.81
C LYS A 156 -28.75 -10.01 -13.72
N THR A 157 -28.68 -9.38 -12.55
CA THR A 157 -29.12 -7.98 -12.36
C THR A 157 -28.32 -6.99 -13.22
N ALA A 158 -27.03 -7.25 -13.45
CA ALA A 158 -26.18 -6.47 -14.35
C ALA A 158 -26.45 -6.73 -15.85
N GLY A 159 -27.44 -7.57 -16.18
CA GLY A 159 -27.86 -7.88 -17.55
C GLY A 159 -27.05 -9.01 -18.21
N CYS A 160 -26.26 -9.76 -17.44
CA CYS A 160 -25.51 -10.89 -18.00
C CYS A 160 -26.44 -12.07 -18.35
N ALA A 161 -26.15 -12.73 -19.47
CA ALA A 161 -26.85 -13.94 -19.91
C ALA A 161 -26.33 -15.18 -19.15
N VAL A 162 -26.60 -15.23 -17.84
CA VAL A 162 -26.13 -16.29 -16.94
C VAL A 162 -26.99 -17.54 -17.05
N GLU A 163 -26.37 -18.69 -17.26
CA GLU A 163 -27.04 -20.01 -17.29
C GLU A 163 -26.76 -20.80 -16.00
N THR A 164 -27.82 -21.33 -15.39
CA THR A 164 -27.75 -22.05 -14.10
C THR A 164 -28.63 -23.30 -14.04
N ASP A 165 -28.96 -23.88 -15.19
CA ASP A 165 -29.87 -25.04 -15.27
C ASP A 165 -29.24 -26.34 -14.72
N GLY A 166 -27.91 -26.44 -14.77
CA GLY A 166 -27.13 -27.53 -14.18
C GLY A 166 -26.59 -27.21 -12.78
N SER A 167 -25.83 -28.13 -12.20
CA SER A 167 -25.18 -27.97 -10.88
C SER A 167 -23.65 -27.89 -10.94
N ASP A 168 -23.01 -28.14 -12.08
CA ASP A 168 -21.53 -28.17 -12.20
C ASP A 168 -20.89 -26.84 -11.78
N TRP A 169 -21.60 -25.73 -11.98
CA TRP A 169 -21.15 -24.40 -11.57
C TRP A 169 -21.07 -24.21 -10.04
N HIS A 170 -21.72 -25.07 -9.25
CA HIS A 170 -21.64 -25.05 -7.79
C HIS A 170 -20.23 -25.27 -7.26
N GLU A 171 -19.39 -25.99 -8.01
CA GLU A 171 -18.03 -26.36 -7.61
C GLU A 171 -16.97 -25.85 -8.61
N ALA A 172 -17.39 -25.23 -9.71
CA ALA A 172 -16.49 -24.77 -10.75
C ALA A 172 -15.56 -23.65 -10.27
N GLY A 173 -14.24 -23.90 -10.36
CA GLY A 173 -13.20 -22.97 -9.94
C GLY A 173 -13.03 -22.92 -8.43
N ASP A 174 -11.78 -22.86 -7.96
CA ASP A 174 -11.47 -22.70 -6.54
C ASP A 174 -11.74 -21.26 -6.10
N LEU A 175 -12.79 -21.06 -5.30
CA LEU A 175 -13.16 -19.77 -4.70
C LEU A 175 -12.96 -19.81 -3.18
N THR A 176 -12.00 -20.61 -2.71
CA THR A 176 -11.57 -20.64 -1.32
C THR A 176 -10.86 -19.33 -0.98
N PRO A 177 -11.26 -18.62 0.09
CA PRO A 177 -10.54 -17.47 0.57
C PRO A 177 -9.06 -17.81 0.81
N PRO A 178 -8.11 -16.99 0.32
CA PRO A 178 -6.70 -17.21 0.62
C PRO A 178 -6.46 -17.14 2.12
N ALA A 179 -5.46 -17.89 2.58
CA ALA A 179 -5.08 -17.91 3.99
C ALA A 179 -4.78 -16.50 4.50
N GLY A 180 -5.03 -16.29 5.80
CA GLY A 180 -4.59 -15.10 6.50
C GLY A 180 -3.09 -14.88 6.30
N PRO A 181 -2.63 -13.62 6.28
CA PRO A 181 -1.26 -13.32 5.93
C PRO A 181 -0.26 -13.87 6.94
N GLY A 182 0.98 -14.07 6.50
CA GLY A 182 2.04 -14.64 7.31
C GLY A 182 2.07 -16.17 7.38
N ASN A 183 1.21 -16.89 6.62
CA ASN A 183 1.17 -18.37 6.60
C ASN A 183 1.02 -18.98 8.00
N GLY A 184 0.22 -18.35 8.88
CA GLY A 184 0.05 -18.77 10.27
C GLY A 184 1.15 -18.28 11.22
N LEU A 185 2.17 -17.58 10.70
CA LEU A 185 3.11 -16.81 11.52
C LEU A 185 2.55 -15.40 11.75
N PRO A 186 2.80 -14.81 12.93
CA PRO A 186 2.45 -13.41 13.15
C PRO A 186 3.20 -12.56 12.11
N LEU A 187 2.44 -11.84 11.29
CA LEU A 187 2.99 -10.70 10.55
C LEU A 187 3.64 -9.81 11.60
N GLY A 188 4.96 -9.61 11.49
CA GLY A 188 5.70 -8.82 12.46
C GLY A 188 4.93 -7.55 12.77
N ARG A 189 4.58 -7.35 14.04
CA ARG A 189 4.01 -6.07 14.47
C ARG A 189 5.11 -5.07 14.23
N LYS A 190 4.88 -4.11 13.32
CA LYS A 190 5.74 -2.94 13.28
C LYS A 190 5.63 -2.35 14.68
N LEU A 191 6.71 -2.41 15.44
CA LEU A 191 6.74 -1.78 16.75
C LEU A 191 6.29 -0.35 16.49
N PRO A 192 5.29 0.18 17.22
CA PRO A 192 5.03 1.61 17.13
C PRO A 192 6.40 2.24 17.35
N SER A 193 6.86 3.04 16.38
CA SER A 193 8.04 3.84 16.63
C SER A 193 7.75 4.53 17.95
N SER A 194 8.72 4.48 18.86
CA SER A 194 8.71 5.27 20.08
C SER A 194 8.47 6.76 19.80
N GLN A 195 8.45 7.17 18.53
CA GLN A 195 8.22 8.51 17.97
C GLN A 195 6.75 8.98 17.96
N THR A 196 5.76 8.20 18.42
CA THR A 196 4.41 8.74 18.75
C THR A 196 4.26 9.16 20.21
N SER A 197 5.29 8.94 21.04
CA SER A 197 5.34 9.66 22.32
C SER A 197 5.46 11.15 22.01
N GLY A 198 4.82 12.03 22.78
CA GLY A 198 4.99 13.49 22.69
C GLY A 198 6.41 13.95 23.08
N GLN A 199 7.43 13.21 22.63
CA GLN A 199 8.83 13.42 22.88
C GLN A 199 9.47 14.16 21.69
N PRO A 200 10.57 14.88 21.95
CA PRO A 200 11.31 15.59 20.93
C PRO A 200 11.81 14.66 19.82
N ARG A 201 11.62 15.06 18.56
CA ARG A 201 12.16 14.37 17.38
C ARG A 201 13.45 15.05 16.94
N LEU A 202 14.53 14.29 16.81
CA LEU A 202 15.83 14.81 16.38
C LEU A 202 16.13 14.38 14.95
N GLY A 203 16.61 15.31 14.12
CA GLY A 203 17.08 15.02 12.77
C GLY A 203 18.50 15.52 12.57
N VAL A 204 19.30 14.81 11.77
CA VAL A 204 20.69 15.21 11.48
C VAL A 204 20.86 15.51 10.00
N THR A 205 21.54 16.61 9.70
CA THR A 205 21.92 16.97 8.33
C THR A 205 23.41 17.25 8.26
N LEU A 206 24.02 16.88 7.13
CA LEU A 206 25.42 17.13 6.84
C LEU A 206 25.54 18.15 5.71
N SER A 207 26.34 19.18 5.93
CA SER A 207 26.69 20.16 4.89
C SER A 207 28.20 20.37 4.80
N ALA A 208 28.68 20.60 3.59
CA ALA A 208 30.04 21.06 3.36
C ALA A 208 30.14 22.55 3.75
N GLY A 209 31.16 22.89 4.54
CA GLY A 209 31.55 24.27 4.81
C GLY A 209 32.55 24.77 3.77
N ASN A 210 33.67 25.37 4.22
CA ASN A 210 34.80 25.68 3.35
C ASN A 210 35.52 24.41 2.88
N LYS A 211 36.45 24.51 1.92
CA LYS A 211 37.12 23.38 1.23
C LYS A 211 37.56 22.20 2.12
N ASN A 212 37.86 22.43 3.40
CA ASN A 212 38.32 21.41 4.36
C ASN A 212 37.48 21.38 5.66
N MET A 213 36.18 21.66 5.60
CA MET A 213 35.30 21.64 6.79
C MET A 213 33.96 20.99 6.48
N GLN A 214 33.50 20.14 7.39
CA GLN A 214 32.15 19.58 7.36
C GLN A 214 31.36 20.00 8.59
N ARG A 215 30.06 20.15 8.41
CA ARG A 215 29.14 20.63 9.44
C ARG A 215 27.97 19.68 9.59
N MET A 216 27.81 19.13 10.78
CA MET A 216 26.67 18.32 11.20
C MET A 216 25.71 19.21 11.98
N THR A 217 24.49 19.37 11.46
CA THR A 217 23.43 20.15 12.11
C THR A 217 22.36 19.22 12.65
N ILE A 218 22.18 19.23 13.97
CA ILE A 218 21.16 18.46 14.68
C ILE A 218 19.99 19.40 14.95
N THR A 219 18.79 19.02 14.54
CA THR A 219 17.56 19.84 14.67
C THR A 219 16.53 19.11 15.52
N ASN A 220 15.92 19.83 16.47
CA ASN A 220 14.76 19.34 17.21
C ASN A 220 13.47 19.74 16.48
N HIS A 221 12.79 18.76 15.89
CA HIS A 221 11.51 18.91 15.18
C HIS A 221 10.29 18.85 16.11
N GLY A 222 10.49 18.68 17.42
CA GLY A 222 9.43 18.67 18.42
C GLY A 222 8.48 17.47 18.36
N PRO A 223 7.47 17.43 19.25
CA PRO A 223 7.18 18.43 20.27
C PRO A 223 8.16 18.38 21.47
N GLY A 224 8.39 19.52 22.12
CA GLY A 224 9.12 19.61 23.39
C GLY A 224 10.64 19.76 23.28
N ASP A 225 11.29 20.02 24.42
CA ASP A 225 12.72 20.32 24.50
C ASP A 225 13.56 19.09 24.85
N VAL A 226 14.79 19.04 24.31
CA VAL A 226 15.78 18.03 24.68
C VAL A 226 16.79 18.62 25.64
N TYR A 227 17.03 17.95 26.77
CA TYR A 227 18.03 18.33 27.76
C TYR A 227 19.23 17.38 27.72
N GLY A 228 20.42 17.93 27.92
CA GLY A 228 21.67 17.16 27.93
C GLY A 228 21.94 16.40 26.63
N LEU A 229 21.60 17.00 25.48
CA LEU A 229 21.76 16.37 24.18
C LEU A 229 23.24 16.09 23.90
N ASP A 230 23.57 14.83 23.67
CA ASP A 230 24.90 14.39 23.22
C ASP A 230 24.77 13.44 22.03
N PHE A 231 25.87 13.20 21.34
CA PHE A 231 25.93 12.27 20.22
C PHE A 231 27.14 11.33 20.28
N GLN A 232 26.97 10.15 19.71
CA GLN A 232 28.02 9.16 19.51
C GLN A 232 27.97 8.65 18.08
N MET A 233 29.12 8.41 17.48
CA MET A 233 29.24 7.76 16.18
C MET A 233 29.62 6.30 16.37
N GLU A 234 29.34 5.49 15.35
CA GLU A 234 29.64 4.04 15.32
C GLU A 234 31.11 3.74 15.64
N HIS A 235 32.02 4.68 15.33
CA HIS A 235 33.41 4.66 15.76
C HIS A 235 33.71 5.82 16.73
N ARG A 236 34.32 5.48 17.88
CA ARG A 236 34.67 6.46 18.93
C ARG A 236 35.72 7.47 18.47
N GLU A 237 36.60 7.09 17.54
CA GLU A 237 37.62 7.98 17.00
C GLU A 237 36.96 9.09 16.15
N ASP A 238 36.01 8.72 15.28
CA ASP A 238 35.20 9.67 14.50
C ASP A 238 34.45 10.64 15.41
N THR A 239 33.88 10.15 16.51
CA THR A 239 33.15 11.00 17.47
C THR A 239 34.01 12.13 18.02
N ARG A 240 35.32 11.91 18.23
CA ARG A 240 36.23 12.94 18.73
C ARG A 240 36.50 14.02 17.69
N GLU A 241 36.52 13.67 16.41
CA GLU A 241 36.75 14.64 15.33
C GLU A 241 35.66 15.70 15.21
N TRP A 242 34.42 15.35 15.60
CA TRP A 242 33.27 16.24 15.58
C TRP A 242 33.05 17.00 16.90
N ARG A 243 33.76 16.61 17.97
CA ARG A 243 33.60 17.18 19.32
C ARG A 243 34.58 18.33 19.52
N GLU A 244 34.26 19.51 18.98
CA GLU A 244 34.98 20.75 19.33
C GLU A 244 34.07 21.91 19.79
N GLU A 245 32.74 21.84 19.67
CA GLU A 245 31.87 22.95 20.08
C GLU A 245 30.57 22.50 20.78
N GLY A 246 30.47 22.77 22.09
CA GLY A 246 29.17 22.94 22.77
C GLY A 246 28.36 21.69 23.15
N PHE A 247 28.90 20.46 22.99
CA PHE A 247 28.26 19.22 23.45
C PHE A 247 28.86 18.69 24.76
N PRO A 248 28.06 18.09 25.67
CA PRO A 248 26.61 17.94 25.58
C PRO A 248 25.88 19.28 25.70
N VAL A 249 24.84 19.45 24.89
CA VAL A 249 24.04 20.68 24.82
C VAL A 249 23.04 20.67 25.99
N PRO A 250 23.08 21.66 26.90
CA PRO A 250 22.23 21.64 28.10
C PRO A 250 20.74 21.59 27.81
N ARG A 251 20.30 22.31 26.77
CA ARG A 251 18.90 22.36 26.31
C ARG A 251 18.85 22.73 24.82
N LEU A 252 18.16 21.92 24.02
CA LEU A 252 17.81 22.19 22.63
C LEU A 252 16.28 22.35 22.51
N PRO A 253 15.77 23.58 22.42
CA PRO A 253 14.33 23.83 22.32
C PRO A 253 13.72 23.29 21.02
N GLU A 254 12.41 23.10 21.02
CA GLU A 254 11.64 22.78 19.82
C GLU A 254 11.89 23.82 18.69
N GLY A 255 12.10 23.32 17.47
CA GLY A 255 12.36 24.14 16.28
C GLY A 255 13.76 24.76 16.23
N LYS A 256 14.66 24.40 17.16
CA LYS A 256 16.04 24.87 17.18
C LYS A 256 17.01 23.80 16.69
N SER A 257 18.18 24.27 16.26
CA SER A 257 19.27 23.43 15.79
C SER A 257 20.56 23.78 16.51
N VAL A 258 21.41 22.77 16.68
CA VAL A 258 22.80 22.91 17.14
C VAL A 258 23.72 22.30 16.09
N THR A 259 24.97 22.75 16.08
CA THR A 259 25.93 22.39 15.06
C THR A 259 27.20 21.83 15.69
N ALA A 260 27.70 20.73 15.14
CA ALA A 260 29.05 20.24 15.33
C ALA A 260 29.81 20.40 14.01
N ALA A 261 31.05 20.88 14.07
CA ALA A 261 31.91 21.01 12.91
C ALA A 261 33.18 20.18 13.08
N ARG A 262 33.76 19.74 11.96
CA ARG A 262 35.09 19.13 11.93
C ARG A 262 35.92 19.64 10.78
N HIS A 263 37.23 19.66 10.97
CA HIS A 263 38.21 19.98 9.94
C HIS A 263 38.77 18.70 9.30
N LEU A 264 38.75 18.64 7.97
CA LEU A 264 39.26 17.51 7.20
C LEU A 264 40.78 17.65 7.02
N THR A 265 41.54 16.62 7.39
CA THR A 265 42.98 16.51 7.14
C THR A 265 43.26 15.63 5.91
N LEU A 266 44.47 15.73 5.33
CA LEU A 266 44.88 14.99 4.13
C LEU A 266 44.78 13.45 4.26
N SER A 267 44.70 12.92 5.48
CA SER A 267 44.55 11.48 5.77
C SER A 267 43.12 11.08 6.18
N SER A 268 42.15 12.00 6.11
CA SER A 268 40.77 11.71 6.53
C SER A 268 40.03 10.88 5.46
N THR A 269 39.95 9.57 5.68
CA THR A 269 39.08 8.67 4.92
C THR A 269 37.71 8.64 5.58
N THR A 270 36.80 9.52 5.18
CA THR A 270 35.40 9.41 5.66
C THR A 270 34.60 8.49 4.74
N PRO A 271 33.85 7.51 5.27
CA PRO A 271 32.80 6.86 4.50
C PRO A 271 31.75 7.90 4.02
N PRO A 272 31.13 7.74 2.83
CA PRO A 272 30.16 8.69 2.28
C PRO A 272 28.87 8.83 3.12
N TYR A 273 28.74 8.01 4.16
CA TYR A 273 27.66 7.98 5.13
C TYR A 273 28.16 7.46 6.48
N PHE A 274 27.47 7.78 7.56
CA PHE A 274 27.71 7.26 8.91
C PHE A 274 26.43 7.31 9.75
N ASN A 275 26.35 6.48 10.79
CA ASN A 275 25.27 6.52 11.77
C ASN A 275 25.65 7.39 12.97
N VAL A 276 24.70 8.16 13.47
CA VAL A 276 24.84 8.96 14.69
C VAL A 276 23.77 8.54 15.68
N LEU A 277 24.20 8.09 16.86
CA LEU A 277 23.33 7.89 18.01
C LEU A 277 23.22 9.20 18.79
N LEU A 278 22.03 9.80 18.79
CA LEU A 278 21.68 10.95 19.61
C LEU A 278 21.10 10.48 20.94
N THR A 279 21.53 11.12 22.02
CA THR A 279 21.10 10.83 23.39
C THR A 279 20.70 12.10 24.11
N GLY A 280 19.70 12.03 24.99
CA GLY A 280 19.27 13.16 25.80
C GLY A 280 18.13 12.78 26.73
N THR A 281 17.47 13.78 27.31
CA THR A 281 16.31 13.59 28.18
C THR A 281 15.21 14.62 27.91
N THR A 282 13.96 14.29 28.20
CA THR A 282 12.85 15.25 28.24
C THR A 282 12.85 16.02 29.57
N ALA A 283 12.02 17.07 29.69
CA ALA A 283 11.84 17.82 30.94
C ALA A 283 11.42 16.93 32.13
N ASP A 284 10.65 15.88 31.86
CA ASP A 284 10.17 14.92 32.86
C ASP A 284 11.18 13.77 33.12
N GLY A 285 12.39 13.87 32.57
CA GLY A 285 13.49 12.93 32.81
C GLY A 285 13.43 11.64 31.99
N VAL A 286 12.53 11.53 31.00
CA VAL A 286 12.48 10.35 30.12
C VAL A 286 13.67 10.38 29.16
N GLU A 287 14.40 9.26 29.08
CA GLU A 287 15.54 9.11 28.17
C GLU A 287 15.11 9.15 26.69
N ILE A 288 15.90 9.84 25.89
CA ILE A 288 15.77 9.93 24.44
C ILE A 288 16.97 9.22 23.82
N ARG A 289 16.70 8.27 22.91
CA ARG A 289 17.67 7.63 22.04
C ARG A 289 17.15 7.63 20.62
N ALA A 290 17.89 8.25 19.70
CA ALA A 290 17.56 8.31 18.29
C ALA A 290 18.79 7.97 17.44
N GLU A 291 18.66 6.97 16.57
CA GLU A 291 19.69 6.63 15.59
C GLU A 291 19.36 7.32 14.26
N GLU A 292 20.28 8.14 13.76
CA GLU A 292 20.12 8.90 12.54
C GLU A 292 21.20 8.50 11.53
N PHE A 293 20.76 8.10 10.34
CA PHE A 293 21.64 7.83 9.21
C PHE A 293 21.97 9.14 8.50
N VAL A 294 23.27 9.47 8.46
CA VAL A 294 23.77 10.70 7.86
C VAL A 294 24.50 10.36 6.58
N SER A 295 24.01 10.84 5.44
CA SER A 295 24.69 10.75 4.15
C SER A 295 24.97 12.13 3.57
N GLY A 296 26.15 12.33 2.99
CA GLY A 296 26.43 13.54 2.22
C GLY A 296 25.49 13.65 1.01
N ARG A 297 24.95 14.85 0.76
CA ARG A 297 24.36 15.19 -0.53
C ARG A 297 25.44 15.62 -1.50
#